data_AF-A0A9P5PNR2-F1
#
_entry.id   AF-A0A9P5PNR2-F1
#
_cell.length_a   1.000
_cell.length_b   1.000
_cell.length_c   1.000
_cell.angle_alpha   90.00
_cell.angle_beta   90.00
_cell.angle_gamma   90.00
#
_symmetry.space_group_name_H-M   'P 1'
#
loop_
_entity.id
_entity.type
_entity.pdbx_description
1 polymer ?
#
loop_
_entity_poly.entity_id
_entity_poly.type
_entity_poly.pdbx_seq_one_letter_code
_entity_poly.pdbx_strand_id
1 'polypeptide(L)' 'LFSYRDPNDALQVMTRVRFMEVCHMVWGEQGVPHISAHSFRVGGATNYLRSGVPASTVKVMGRWNSDVLQYW' A
#
# COMPACT_ATOMS: atom_id res chain seq x y z
N LEU A 1 8.94 -4.53 -9.69
CA LEU A 1 9.91 -4.42 -8.57
C LEU A 1 10.33 -2.96 -8.49
N PHE A 2 10.40 -2.36 -7.31
CA PHE A 2 10.83 -0.96 -7.16
C PHE A 2 12.26 -0.90 -6.62
N SER A 3 12.99 0.15 -6.97
CA SER A 3 14.34 0.42 -6.48
C SER A 3 14.49 1.90 -6.13
N TYR A 4 15.46 2.20 -5.28
CA TYR A 4 15.84 3.57 -4.93
C TYR A 4 17.36 3.66 -4.83
N ARG A 5 17.90 4.87 -4.86
CA ARG A 5 19.32 5.12 -4.60
C ARG A 5 19.51 5.52 -3.15
N ASP A 6 20.44 4.90 -2.46
CA ASP A 6 20.80 5.28 -1.11
C ASP A 6 21.70 6.54 -1.10
N PRO A 7 22.04 7.11 0.08
CA PRO A 7 22.88 8.31 0.16
C PRO A 7 24.28 8.16 -0.44
N ASN A 8 24.75 6.94 -0.69
CA ASN A 8 26.04 6.66 -1.35
C ASN A 8 25.87 6.43 -2.87
N ASP A 9 24.72 6.79 -3.43
CA ASP A 9 24.32 6.58 -4.83
C ASP A 9 24.18 5.09 -5.23
N ALA A 10 24.21 4.14 -4.30
CA ALA A 10 24.07 2.74 -4.62
C ALA A 10 22.60 2.35 -4.87
N LEU A 11 22.35 1.54 -5.91
CA LEU A 11 21.02 1.08 -6.25
C LEU A 11 20.57 -0.04 -5.29
N GLN A 12 19.48 0.21 -4.58
CA GLN A 12 18.90 -0.73 -3.62
C GLN A 12 17.52 -1.21 -4.08
N VAL A 13 17.22 -2.49 -3.83
CA VAL A 13 15.87 -3.02 -4.00
C VAL A 13 14.99 -2.53 -2.87
N MET A 14 13.82 -1.98 -3.20
CA MET A 14 12.87 -1.56 -2.17
C MET A 14 12.19 -2.78 -1.55
N THR A 15 12.46 -3.01 -0.26
CA THR A 15 11.80 -4.05 0.53
C THR A 15 10.57 -3.48 1.25
N ARG A 16 9.64 -4.36 1.64
CA ARG A 16 8.49 -3.98 2.47
C ARG A 16 8.93 -3.34 3.77
N VAL A 17 9.95 -3.90 4.42
CA VAL A 17 10.46 -3.42 5.72
C VAL A 17 10.96 -1.99 5.57
N ARG A 18 11.84 -1.75 4.59
CA ARG A 18 12.42 -0.43 4.37
C ARG A 18 11.37 0.63 4.02
N PHE A 19 10.40 0.28 3.18
CA PHE A 19 9.30 1.16 2.83
C PHE A 19 8.50 1.57 4.08
N MET A 20 8.15 0.60 4.93
CA MET A 20 7.37 0.89 6.15
C MET A 20 8.17 1.71 7.17
N GLU A 21 9.47 1.45 7.35
CA GLU A 21 10.33 2.25 8.22
C GLU A 21 10.32 3.74 7.83
N VAL A 22 10.44 4.03 6.54
CA VAL A 22 10.41 5.41 6.03
C VAL A 22 9.03 6.04 6.27
N CYS A 23 7.94 5.31 6.01
CA CYS A 23 6.61 5.81 6.31
C CYS A 23 6.43 6.13 7.79
N HIS A 24 6.81 5.21 8.69
CA HIS A 24 6.67 5.42 10.14
C HIS A 24 7.54 6.54 10.67
N MET A 25 8.72 6.76 10.10
CA MET A 25 9.56 7.91 10.43
C MET A 25 8.82 9.23 10.14
N VAL A 26 8.35 9.41 8.90
CA VAL A 26 7.64 10.63 8.46
C VAL A 26 6.33 10.81 9.23
N TRP A 27 5.59 9.73 9.46
CA TRP A 27 4.30 9.77 10.16
C TRP A 27 4.46 10.02 11.66
N GLY A 28 5.48 9.44 12.28
CA GLY A 28 5.78 9.64 13.69
C GLY A 28 6.06 11.10 14.03
N GLU A 29 6.78 11.80 13.15
CA GLU A 29 7.01 13.25 13.26
C GLU A 29 5.72 14.09 13.22
N GLN A 30 4.66 13.54 12.63
CA GLN A 30 3.35 14.19 12.49
C GLN A 30 2.31 13.65 13.50
N GLY A 31 2.71 12.82 14.46
CA GLY A 31 1.82 12.23 15.46
C GLY A 31 0.84 11.19 14.90
N VAL A 32 1.08 10.68 13.71
CA VAL A 32 0.26 9.63 13.09
C VAL A 32 0.62 8.28 13.72
N PRO A 33 -0.37 7.48 14.16
CA PRO A 33 -0.11 6.20 14.80
C PRO A 33 0.53 5.19 13.84
N HIS A 34 1.12 4.14 14.39
CA HIS A 34 1.74 3.08 13.60
C HIS A 34 0.70 2.34 12.74
N ILE A 35 0.79 2.55 11.42
CA ILE A 35 -0.09 1.90 10.42
C ILE A 35 0.60 0.65 9.86
N SER A 36 -0.14 -0.45 9.76
CA SER A 36 0.40 -1.70 9.21
C SER A 36 0.53 -1.65 7.68
N ALA A 37 1.45 -2.43 7.11
CA ALA A 37 1.51 -2.62 5.66
C ALA A 37 0.21 -3.19 5.07
N HIS A 38 -0.54 -3.98 5.85
CA HIS A 38 -1.83 -4.52 5.41
C HIS A 38 -2.87 -3.41 5.18
N SER A 39 -2.81 -2.33 5.98
CA SER A 39 -3.70 -1.18 5.85
C SER A 39 -3.57 -0.49 4.48
N PHE A 40 -2.39 -0.51 3.85
CA PHE A 40 -2.23 -0.01 2.48
C PHE A 40 -3.02 -0.83 1.46
N ARG A 41 -3.09 -2.15 1.63
CA ARG A 41 -3.83 -3.01 0.71
C ARG A 41 -5.34 -2.75 0.83
N VAL A 42 -5.84 -2.60 2.05
CA VAL A 42 -7.25 -2.29 2.30
C VAL A 42 -7.57 -0.87 1.81
N GLY A 43 -6.76 0.12 2.21
CA GLY A 43 -6.93 1.51 1.80
C GLY A 43 -6.82 1.71 0.29
N GLY A 44 -5.92 1.00 -0.38
CA GLY A 44 -5.80 1.00 -1.83
C GLY A 44 -7.04 0.47 -2.53
N ALA A 45 -7.63 -0.63 -2.03
CA ALA A 45 -8.90 -1.13 -2.55
C ALA A 45 -10.03 -0.10 -2.37
N THR A 46 -10.15 0.49 -1.18
CA THR A 46 -11.14 1.56 -0.90
C THR A 46 -10.94 2.76 -1.83
N ASN A 47 -9.70 3.17 -2.07
CA ASN A 47 -9.38 4.30 -2.95
C ASN A 47 -9.81 4.02 -4.40
N TYR A 48 -9.55 2.81 -4.91
CA TYR A 48 -9.99 2.42 -6.25
C TYR A 48 -11.51 2.37 -6.38
N LEU A 49 -12.21 1.79 -5.41
CA LEU A 49 -13.67 1.76 -5.39
C LEU A 49 -14.26 3.17 -5.38
N ARG A 50 -13.74 4.07 -4.53
CA ARG A 50 -14.14 5.48 -4.49
C ARG A 50 -13.84 6.24 -5.79
N SER A 51 -12.86 5.78 -6.55
CA SER A 51 -12.52 6.34 -7.87
C SER A 51 -13.39 5.77 -8.99
N GLY A 52 -14.39 4.94 -8.68
CA GLY A 52 -15.30 4.34 -9.66
C GLY A 52 -14.73 3.12 -10.39
N VAL A 53 -13.59 2.57 -9.93
CA VAL A 53 -13.07 1.32 -10.49
C VAL A 53 -14.03 0.18 -10.14
N PRO A 54 -14.50 -0.62 -11.12
CA PRO A 54 -15.44 -1.70 -10.85
C PRO A 54 -14.92 -2.67 -9.79
N ALA A 55 -15.82 -3.11 -8.91
CA ALA A 55 -15.53 -4.06 -7.84
C ALA A 55 -14.86 -5.35 -8.35
N SER A 56 -15.25 -5.83 -9.54
CA SER A 56 -14.63 -6.99 -10.20
C SER A 56 -13.16 -6.75 -10.54
N THR A 57 -12.82 -5.55 -11.04
CA THR A 57 -11.43 -5.16 -11.32
C THR A 57 -10.63 -5.04 -10.02
N VAL A 58 -11.18 -4.40 -8.99
CA VAL A 58 -10.53 -4.31 -7.67
C VAL A 58 -10.31 -5.69 -7.05
N LYS A 59 -11.25 -6.63 -7.21
CA LYS A 59 -11.13 -8.03 -6.77
C LYS A 59 -9.95 -8.73 -7.44
N VAL A 60 -9.81 -8.58 -8.75
CA VAL A 60 -8.69 -9.15 -9.53
C VAL A 60 -7.36 -8.54 -9.08
N MET A 61 -7.28 -7.20 -9.00
CA MET A 61 -6.08 -6.50 -8.52
C MET A 61 -5.70 -6.93 -7.09
N GLY A 62 -6.71 -7.06 -6.24
CA GLY A 62 -6.59 -7.46 -4.84
C GLY A 62 -6.38 -8.95 -4.65
N ARG A 63 -6.46 -9.80 -5.69
CA ARG A 63 -6.37 -11.27 -5.58
C ARG A 63 -7.30 -11.83 -4.50
N TRP A 64 -8.53 -11.33 -4.43
CA TRP A 64 -9.53 -11.82 -3.47
C TRP A 64 -10.32 -12.98 -4.08
N ASN A 65 -10.46 -14.06 -3.32
CA ASN A 65 -11.18 -15.24 -3.80
C ASN A 65 -12.70 -15.12 -3.59
N SER A 66 -13.15 -14.42 -2.55
CA SER A 66 -14.58 -14.26 -2.25
C SER A 66 -15.22 -13.10 -3.03
N ASP A 67 -16.53 -13.15 -3.22
CA ASP A 67 -17.34 -12.08 -3.84
C ASP A 67 -17.72 -10.97 -2.87
N VAL A 68 -16.98 -10.81 -1.78
CA VAL A 68 -17.25 -9.79 -0.76
C VAL A 68 -17.28 -8.38 -1.36
N LEU A 69 -16.55 -8.13 -2.45
CA LEU A 69 -16.53 -6.83 -3.16
C LEU A 69 -17.77 -6.52 -3.99
N GLN A 70 -18.58 -7.51 -4.36
CA GLN A 70 -19.71 -7.29 -5.27
C GLN A 70 -20.86 -6.48 -4.65
N TYR A 71 -20.90 -6.37 -3.32
CA TYR A 71 -21.96 -5.70 -2.57
C TYR A 71 -21.53 -4.35 -1.98
N TRP A 72 -20.38 -3.79 -2.41
CA TRP A 72 -19.87 -2.49 -1.94
C TRP A 72 -20.35 -1.31 -2.79
#